data_AF-A0AAQ3WAM9-F1
#
_entry.id   AF-A0AAQ3WAM9-F1
#
_cell.length_a   1.000
_cell.length_b   1.000
_cell.length_c   1.000
_cell.angle_alpha   90.00
_cell.angle_beta   90.00
_cell.angle_gamma   90.00
#
_symmetry.space_group_name_H-M   'P 1'
#
loop_
_entity.id
_entity.type
_entity.pdbx_description
1 polymer ?
#
loop_
_entity_poly.entity_id
_entity_poly.type
_entity_poly.pdbx_seq_one_letter_code
_entity_poly.pdbx_strand_id
1 'polypeptide(L)'
;MNYHRFKLPKAYCPKCSKKVELLFSEESSGLPQFYLCFKCKTIGQFGVGELPVNDFSAFSIERKKDIQETVEEIPDKYIYKAKGSQLRLEETSDTYTRRWLSLYEYEKAFGETLGFETIDFREDISLCKWCNQPLEGRRRSFCSDRCSRNYGKATFFKRGLSTLPYRIASRDRFYCRITGEDLAFTNRFGVRIPTSNQQVEIHHLVFVSEGGSDHETNLLTVSKQVHKDYHKGLAYAVKAIEEIKEQQLLRYRDKMYTTETK
;
A
#
# COMPACT_ATOMS: atom_id res chain seq x y z
N MET A 1 -13.79 1.86 -33.90
CA MET A 1 -14.07 0.46 -33.55
C MET A 1 -14.38 0.35 -32.07
N ASN A 2 -15.62 0.63 -31.71
CA ASN A 2 -16.10 0.46 -30.34
C ASN A 2 -16.63 -0.96 -30.13
N TYR A 3 -16.01 -1.68 -29.19
CA TYR A 3 -16.50 -2.97 -28.70
C TYR A 3 -17.08 -2.81 -27.29
N HIS A 4 -18.28 -3.34 -27.10
CA HIS A 4 -18.93 -3.45 -25.81
C HIS A 4 -18.59 -4.79 -25.17
N ARG A 5 -18.13 -4.72 -23.92
CA ARG A 5 -17.79 -5.89 -23.10
C ARG A 5 -18.85 -6.10 -22.02
N PHE A 6 -19.57 -7.22 -22.07
CA PHE A 6 -20.65 -7.49 -21.12
C PHE A 6 -20.87 -8.98 -20.84
N LYS A 7 -21.73 -9.28 -19.87
CA LYS A 7 -22.17 -10.64 -19.53
C LYS A 7 -23.67 -10.75 -19.77
N LEU A 8 -24.09 -11.69 -20.60
CA LEU A 8 -25.50 -11.99 -20.81
C LEU A 8 -25.92 -13.22 -20.00
N PRO A 9 -27.10 -13.21 -19.35
CA PRO A 9 -27.73 -14.44 -18.87
C PRO A 9 -27.83 -15.46 -20.00
N LYS A 10 -27.46 -16.73 -19.72
CA LYS A 10 -27.44 -17.86 -20.67
C LYS A 10 -26.25 -17.95 -21.64
N ALA A 11 -25.29 -17.03 -21.61
CA ALA A 11 -24.02 -17.20 -22.34
C ALA A 11 -23.02 -18.01 -21.49
N TYR A 12 -22.74 -19.25 -21.90
CA TYR A 12 -21.87 -20.18 -21.16
C TYR A 12 -20.73 -20.71 -22.02
N CYS A 13 -19.59 -20.96 -21.38
CA CYS A 13 -18.44 -21.59 -22.01
C CYS A 13 -18.79 -23.05 -22.37
N PRO A 14 -18.53 -23.49 -23.61
CA PRO A 14 -18.85 -24.86 -24.04
C PRO A 14 -18.02 -25.93 -23.30
N LYS A 15 -16.85 -25.56 -22.75
CA LYS A 15 -15.96 -26.51 -22.04
C LYS A 15 -16.27 -26.66 -20.56
N CYS A 16 -16.69 -25.59 -19.88
CA CYS A 16 -16.80 -25.59 -18.41
C CYS A 16 -18.11 -25.05 -17.85
N SER A 17 -19.06 -24.69 -18.73
CA SER A 17 -20.40 -24.19 -18.41
C SER A 17 -20.43 -22.95 -17.50
N LYS A 18 -19.30 -22.27 -17.27
CA LYS A 18 -19.26 -20.96 -16.59
C LYS A 18 -19.67 -19.84 -17.54
N LYS A 19 -20.22 -18.76 -16.97
CA LYS A 19 -20.56 -17.55 -17.72
C LYS A 19 -19.31 -17.00 -18.43
N VAL A 20 -19.46 -16.66 -19.71
CA VAL A 20 -18.42 -16.02 -20.52
C VAL A 20 -18.62 -14.52 -20.57
N GLU A 21 -17.56 -13.80 -20.93
CA GLU A 21 -17.66 -12.40 -21.32
C GLU A 21 -17.78 -12.27 -22.82
N LEU A 22 -18.66 -11.38 -23.26
CA LEU A 22 -18.98 -11.16 -24.66
C LEU A 22 -18.35 -9.85 -25.11
N LEU A 23 -17.75 -9.85 -26.30
CA LEU A 23 -17.23 -8.67 -26.99
C LEU A 23 -18.01 -8.49 -28.29
N PHE A 24 -18.83 -7.45 -28.37
CA PHE A 24 -19.65 -7.13 -29.54
C PHE A 24 -19.31 -5.72 -30.04
N SER A 25 -19.18 -5.55 -31.35
CA SER A 25 -19.03 -4.22 -31.94
C SER A 25 -20.38 -3.49 -31.96
N GLU A 26 -20.35 -2.19 -31.67
CA GLU A 26 -21.50 -1.29 -31.82
C GLU A 26 -21.75 -0.90 -33.28
N GLU A 27 -20.70 -0.91 -34.10
CA GLU A 27 -20.69 -0.24 -35.41
C GLU A 27 -21.34 -1.10 -36.51
N SER A 28 -21.28 -2.43 -36.42
CA SER A 28 -21.89 -3.34 -37.41
C SER A 28 -21.94 -4.79 -36.93
N SER A 29 -23.03 -5.50 -37.26
CA SER A 29 -23.15 -6.96 -37.06
C SER A 29 -22.25 -7.78 -37.99
N GLY A 30 -21.64 -7.16 -39.01
CA GLY A 30 -20.69 -7.82 -39.91
C GLY A 30 -19.27 -7.92 -39.36
N LEU A 31 -18.98 -7.26 -38.24
CA LEU A 31 -17.68 -7.36 -37.57
C LEU A 31 -17.59 -8.63 -36.71
N PRO A 32 -16.39 -9.23 -36.57
CA PRO A 32 -16.18 -10.39 -35.71
C PRO A 32 -16.63 -10.12 -34.27
N GLN A 33 -17.42 -11.04 -33.71
CA GLN A 33 -17.87 -10.99 -32.32
C GLN A 33 -17.19 -12.11 -31.55
N PHE A 34 -16.85 -11.86 -30.28
CA PHE A 34 -16.04 -12.78 -29.49
C PHE A 34 -16.70 -13.15 -28.17
N TYR A 35 -16.36 -14.34 -27.66
CA TYR A 35 -16.60 -14.73 -26.29
C TYR A 35 -15.29 -15.17 -25.61
N LEU A 36 -15.16 -14.83 -24.33
CA LEU A 36 -13.98 -15.05 -23.52
C LEU A 36 -14.33 -15.89 -22.29
N CYS A 37 -13.66 -17.03 -22.13
CA CYS A 37 -13.74 -17.82 -20.92
C CYS A 37 -12.47 -17.66 -20.08
N PHE A 38 -12.53 -16.85 -19.01
CA PHE A 38 -11.40 -16.64 -18.11
C PHE A 38 -10.97 -17.90 -17.35
N LYS A 39 -11.87 -18.85 -17.06
CA LYS A 39 -11.51 -20.11 -16.40
C LYS A 39 -10.69 -21.02 -17.32
N CYS A 40 -11.10 -21.14 -18.58
CA CYS A 40 -10.44 -22.01 -19.56
C CYS A 40 -9.31 -21.30 -20.31
N LYS A 41 -9.16 -19.98 -20.15
CA LYS A 41 -8.22 -19.13 -20.90
C LYS A 41 -8.39 -19.25 -22.42
N THR A 42 -9.64 -19.28 -22.88
CA THR A 42 -9.99 -19.48 -24.30
C THR A 42 -10.76 -18.28 -24.85
N ILE A 43 -10.52 -18.01 -26.13
CA ILE A 43 -11.22 -17.01 -26.93
C ILE A 43 -11.91 -17.74 -28.07
N GLY A 44 -13.19 -17.50 -28.27
CA GLY A 44 -13.89 -17.98 -29.46
C GLY A 44 -14.55 -16.85 -30.22
N GLN A 45 -14.70 -17.04 -31.52
CA GLN A 45 -15.41 -16.15 -32.41
C GLN A 45 -16.76 -16.77 -32.76
N PHE A 46 -17.84 -15.97 -32.66
CA PHE A 46 -19.18 -16.42 -33.04
C PHE A 46 -19.22 -16.80 -34.53
N GLY A 47 -19.81 -17.95 -34.85
CA GLY A 47 -19.89 -18.49 -36.22
C GLY A 47 -18.65 -19.25 -36.71
N VAL A 48 -17.51 -19.12 -36.02
CA VAL A 48 -16.25 -19.82 -36.39
C VAL A 48 -15.88 -20.89 -35.37
N GLY A 49 -16.02 -20.59 -34.08
CA GLY A 49 -15.64 -21.49 -33.00
C GLY A 49 -14.46 -20.96 -32.18
N GLU A 50 -13.77 -21.86 -31.48
CA GLU A 50 -12.60 -21.52 -30.66
C GLU A 50 -11.41 -21.15 -31.55
N LEU A 51 -10.75 -20.03 -31.23
CA LEU A 51 -9.57 -19.58 -31.95
C LEU A 51 -8.34 -20.36 -31.47
N PRO A 52 -7.44 -20.79 -32.38
CA PRO A 52 -6.23 -21.51 -32.00
C PRO A 52 -5.28 -20.60 -31.21
N VAL A 53 -4.63 -21.19 -30.21
CA VAL A 53 -3.55 -20.54 -29.48
C VAL A 53 -2.27 -20.70 -30.30
N ASN A 54 -1.81 -19.61 -30.89
CA ASN A 54 -0.54 -19.56 -31.61
C ASN A 54 0.52 -18.83 -30.77
N ASP A 55 1.74 -19.35 -30.79
CA ASP A 55 2.88 -18.64 -30.20
C ASP A 55 3.25 -17.41 -31.04
N PHE A 56 3.84 -16.39 -30.40
CA PHE A 56 4.30 -15.18 -31.07
C PHE A 56 5.30 -15.49 -32.21
N SER A 57 6.01 -16.61 -32.12
CA SER A 57 6.94 -17.09 -33.15
C SER A 57 6.26 -17.36 -34.49
N ALA A 58 4.95 -17.67 -34.52
CA ALA A 58 4.19 -18.02 -35.72
C ALA A 58 3.93 -16.84 -36.68
N PHE A 59 4.17 -15.59 -36.24
CA PHE A 59 3.96 -14.41 -37.07
C PHE A 59 5.19 -14.05 -37.92
N SER A 60 4.97 -13.39 -39.07
CA SER A 60 6.06 -12.84 -39.89
C SER A 60 6.83 -11.74 -39.14
N ILE A 61 8.03 -11.41 -39.61
CA ILE A 61 8.88 -10.39 -38.97
C ILE A 61 8.19 -9.02 -38.98
N GLU A 62 7.57 -8.67 -40.10
CA GLU A 62 6.82 -7.43 -40.27
C GLU A 62 5.64 -7.39 -39.30
N ARG A 63 4.88 -8.49 -39.22
CA ARG A 63 3.71 -8.54 -38.33
C ARG A 63 4.09 -8.51 -36.85
N LYS A 64 5.22 -9.11 -36.48
CA LYS A 64 5.76 -9.03 -35.11
C LYS A 64 6.07 -7.59 -34.72
N LYS A 65 6.63 -6.81 -35.64
CA LYS A 65 6.92 -5.39 -35.41
C LYS A 65 5.64 -4.58 -35.17
N ASP A 66 4.63 -4.74 -36.02
CA ASP A 66 3.34 -4.06 -35.84
C ASP A 66 2.67 -4.41 -34.49
N ILE A 67 2.71 -5.70 -34.11
CA ILE A 67 2.16 -6.16 -32.83
C ILE A 67 2.91 -5.52 -31.67
N GLN A 68 4.25 -5.44 -31.75
CA GLN A 68 5.08 -4.82 -30.73
C GLN A 68 4.72 -3.34 -30.54
N GLU A 69 4.61 -2.59 -31.64
CA GLU A 69 4.21 -1.18 -31.62
C GLU A 69 2.80 -1.00 -31.00
N THR A 70 1.86 -1.88 -31.35
CA THR A 70 0.50 -1.84 -30.77
C THR A 70 0.50 -2.18 -29.27
N VAL A 71 1.36 -3.11 -28.83
CA VAL A 71 1.48 -3.47 -27.41
C VAL A 71 2.08 -2.34 -26.59
N GLU A 72 2.96 -1.51 -27.17
CA GLU A 72 3.52 -0.32 -26.51
C GLU A 72 2.46 0.76 -26.24
N GLU A 73 1.34 0.78 -26.96
CA GLU A 73 0.20 1.66 -26.67
C GLU A 73 -0.62 1.21 -25.45
N ILE A 74 -0.50 -0.06 -25.02
CA ILE A 74 -1.16 -0.54 -23.81
C ILE A 74 -0.53 0.18 -22.62
N PRO A 75 -1.30 0.92 -21.80
CA PRO A 75 -0.77 1.58 -20.62
C PRO A 75 -0.02 0.56 -19.75
N ASP A 76 1.29 0.71 -19.64
CA ASP A 76 2.10 -0.23 -18.88
C ASP A 76 1.66 -0.18 -17.41
N LYS A 77 1.20 -1.32 -16.88
CA LYS A 77 0.83 -1.46 -15.47
C LYS A 77 2.00 -1.14 -14.52
N TYR A 78 3.23 -1.15 -15.04
CA TYR A 78 4.48 -0.78 -14.37
C TYR A 78 4.92 0.67 -14.62
N ILE A 79 4.10 1.52 -15.24
CA ILE A 79 4.31 2.99 -15.20
C ILE A 79 4.29 3.50 -13.74
N TYR A 80 3.83 2.68 -12.79
CA TYR A 80 4.21 2.81 -11.38
C TYR A 80 5.64 2.35 -11.08
N LYS A 81 6.61 3.09 -11.61
CA LYS A 81 7.99 3.13 -11.09
C LYS A 81 8.09 4.10 -9.92
N ALA A 82 7.17 4.03 -8.97
CA ALA A 82 7.34 4.80 -7.75
C ALA A 82 8.43 4.15 -6.91
N LYS A 83 9.54 4.85 -6.68
CA LYS A 83 10.49 4.50 -5.62
C LYS A 83 9.74 4.59 -4.29
N GLY A 84 9.43 3.47 -3.68
CA GLY A 84 8.73 3.47 -2.40
C GLY A 84 8.23 2.11 -2.00
N SER A 85 7.26 1.52 -2.68
CA SER A 85 6.71 0.22 -2.26
C SER A 85 7.25 -0.93 -3.13
N GLN A 86 7.69 -2.03 -2.52
CA GLN A 86 8.01 -3.24 -3.27
C GLN A 86 6.74 -4.01 -3.60
N LEU A 87 6.49 -4.24 -4.90
CA LEU A 87 5.55 -5.27 -5.36
C LEU A 87 6.20 -6.63 -5.13
N ARG A 88 5.61 -7.46 -4.26
CA ARG A 88 6.01 -8.85 -4.07
C ARG A 88 4.92 -9.77 -4.58
N LEU A 89 5.29 -10.76 -5.38
CA LEU A 89 4.36 -11.81 -5.77
C LEU A 89 3.89 -12.53 -4.49
N GLU A 90 2.59 -12.62 -4.32
CA GLU A 90 1.98 -13.39 -3.24
C GLU A 90 1.94 -14.86 -3.67
N GLU A 91 2.65 -15.71 -2.92
CA GLU A 91 2.87 -17.14 -3.24
C GLU A 91 1.58 -17.94 -3.45
N THR A 92 0.46 -17.46 -2.91
CA THR A 92 -0.83 -18.18 -2.89
C THR A 92 -1.84 -17.67 -3.91
N SER A 93 -1.60 -16.51 -4.56
CA SER A 93 -2.64 -15.85 -5.36
C SER A 93 -2.20 -15.45 -6.77
N ASP A 94 -0.94 -15.65 -7.15
CA ASP A 94 -0.34 -15.11 -8.38
C ASP A 94 -0.57 -13.58 -8.54
N THR A 95 -0.96 -12.89 -7.47
CA THR A 95 -1.16 -11.44 -7.46
C THR A 95 0.02 -10.77 -6.77
N TYR A 96 0.37 -9.56 -7.20
CA TYR A 96 1.42 -8.79 -6.55
C TYR A 96 0.81 -7.98 -5.41
N THR A 97 1.29 -8.18 -4.19
CA THR A 97 0.94 -7.37 -3.03
C THR A 97 2.03 -6.34 -2.78
N ARG A 98 1.64 -5.10 -2.50
CA ARG A 98 2.59 -4.08 -2.06
C ARG A 98 2.98 -4.32 -0.62
N ARG A 99 4.28 -4.25 -0.34
CA ARG A 99 4.82 -4.26 1.02
C ARG A 99 5.64 -2.99 1.25
N TRP A 100 5.55 -2.49 2.49
CA TRP A 100 6.44 -1.45 3.00
C TRP A 100 7.91 -1.89 2.90
N LEU A 101 8.81 -0.95 2.61
CA LEU A 101 10.24 -1.22 2.60
C LEU A 101 10.74 -1.67 3.97
N SER A 102 11.76 -2.52 3.96
CA SER A 102 12.66 -2.62 5.12
C SER A 102 13.43 -1.30 5.29
N LEU A 103 14.01 -1.08 6.47
CA LEU A 103 14.82 0.13 6.70
C LEU A 103 16.03 0.20 5.78
N TYR A 104 16.68 -0.93 5.55
CA TYR A 104 17.82 -1.00 4.62
C TYR A 104 17.42 -0.61 3.20
N GLU A 105 16.27 -1.10 2.71
CA GLU A 105 15.79 -0.76 1.37
C GLU A 105 15.33 0.70 1.29
N TYR A 106 14.75 1.24 2.36
CA TYR A 106 14.41 2.66 2.48
C TYR A 106 15.65 3.53 2.36
N GLU A 107 16.65 3.30 3.21
CA GLU A 107 17.90 4.07 3.24
C GLU A 107 18.62 4.00 1.88
N LYS A 108 18.66 2.81 1.28
CA LYS A 108 19.24 2.61 -0.06
C LYS A 108 18.47 3.37 -1.15
N ALA A 109 17.14 3.40 -1.09
CA ALA A 109 16.32 4.03 -2.12
C ALA A 109 16.35 5.56 -2.05
N PHE A 110 16.43 6.11 -0.83
CA PHE A 110 16.22 7.53 -0.55
C PHE A 110 17.46 8.28 -0.07
N GLY A 111 18.56 7.58 0.26
CA GLY A 111 19.80 8.20 0.71
C GLY A 111 19.67 8.94 2.04
N GLU A 112 18.61 8.68 2.81
CA GLU A 112 18.39 9.27 4.12
C GLU A 112 18.10 8.19 5.16
N THR A 113 18.54 8.42 6.39
CA THR A 113 18.21 7.57 7.53
C THR A 113 16.96 8.10 8.20
N LEU A 114 16.01 7.20 8.47
CA LEU A 114 14.90 7.56 9.36
C LEU A 114 15.44 7.72 10.77
N GLY A 115 15.19 8.86 11.38
CA GLY A 115 15.61 9.15 12.76
C GLY A 115 15.24 8.00 13.69
N PHE A 116 16.25 7.34 14.27
CA PHE A 116 16.06 6.33 15.30
C PHE A 116 16.18 6.98 16.67
N GLU A 117 15.10 7.56 17.15
CA GLU A 117 14.98 7.81 18.59
C GLU A 117 14.17 6.68 19.21
N THR A 118 14.79 5.92 20.11
CA THR A 118 14.05 4.97 20.94
C THR A 118 13.12 5.79 21.81
N ILE A 119 11.84 5.80 21.46
CA ILE A 119 10.85 6.59 22.17
C ILE A 119 10.77 6.14 23.61
N ASP A 120 10.94 7.11 24.50
CA ASP A 120 10.62 7.01 25.89
C ASP A 120 9.40 7.90 26.16
N PHE A 121 8.27 7.28 26.47
CA PHE A 121 7.05 8.01 26.82
C PHE A 121 7.02 8.47 28.27
N ARG A 122 8.03 8.12 29.08
CA ARG A 122 8.12 8.60 30.45
C ARG A 122 8.38 10.11 30.46
N GLU A 123 7.59 10.83 31.24
CA GLU A 123 7.89 12.22 31.60
C GLU A 123 9.00 12.26 32.65
N ASP A 124 9.00 11.31 33.59
CA ASP A 124 10.03 11.13 34.60
C ASP A 124 10.88 9.88 34.34
N ILE A 125 12.16 10.09 34.03
CA ILE A 125 13.13 9.03 33.79
C ILE A 125 13.45 8.20 35.03
N SER A 126 13.08 8.68 36.23
CA SER A 126 13.20 7.97 37.51
C SER A 126 12.15 6.86 37.68
N LEU A 127 11.14 6.79 36.81
CA LEU A 127 10.08 5.79 36.87
C LEU A 127 10.31 4.62 35.91
N CYS A 128 9.76 3.45 36.24
CA CYS A 128 9.87 2.27 35.38
C CYS A 128 9.04 2.42 34.10
N LYS A 129 9.66 2.16 32.93
CA LYS A 129 9.04 2.18 31.59
C LYS A 129 7.84 1.24 31.40
N TRP A 130 7.59 0.33 32.34
CA TRP A 130 6.52 -0.67 32.24
C TRP A 130 5.42 -0.48 33.28
N CYS A 131 5.77 -0.21 34.54
CA CYS A 131 4.78 -0.15 35.63
C CYS A 131 4.73 1.19 36.38
N ASN A 132 5.50 2.18 35.93
CA ASN A 132 5.59 3.52 36.51
C ASN A 132 6.04 3.58 37.98
N GLN A 133 6.52 2.48 38.54
CA GLN A 133 7.07 2.46 39.90
C GLN A 133 8.45 3.14 39.92
N PRO A 134 8.83 3.81 41.02
CA PRO A 134 10.16 4.39 41.17
C PRO A 134 11.27 3.38 40.93
N LEU A 135 12.35 3.84 40.30
CA LEU A 135 13.56 3.06 40.10
C LEU A 135 14.49 3.22 41.30
N GLU A 136 14.96 2.10 41.82
CA GLU A 136 15.88 2.06 42.95
C GLU A 136 17.29 1.62 42.53
N GLY A 137 18.30 2.11 43.25
CA GLY A 137 19.70 1.74 43.06
C GLY A 137 20.25 2.17 41.69
N ARG A 138 20.83 1.21 40.94
CA ARG A 138 21.50 1.47 39.65
C ARG A 138 20.58 1.32 38.42
N ARG A 139 19.31 0.98 38.60
CA ARG A 139 18.37 0.71 37.49
C ARG A 139 17.95 2.03 36.83
N ARG A 140 17.99 2.10 35.48
CA ARG A 140 17.70 3.34 34.70
C ARG A 140 16.44 3.28 33.83
N SER A 141 15.77 2.13 33.74
CA SER A 141 14.63 1.94 32.83
C SER A 141 13.56 0.99 33.34
N PHE A 142 13.95 -0.05 34.09
CA PHE A 142 13.01 -1.04 34.61
C PHE A 142 13.31 -1.38 36.06
N CYS A 143 12.29 -1.36 36.92
CA CYS A 143 12.43 -1.71 38.35
C CYS A 143 12.74 -3.21 38.55
N SER A 144 12.40 -4.07 37.58
CA SER A 144 12.68 -5.50 37.61
C SER A 144 12.91 -6.08 36.21
N ASP A 145 13.54 -7.24 36.16
CA ASP A 145 13.80 -7.95 34.89
C ASP A 145 12.49 -8.48 34.28
N ARG A 146 11.46 -8.69 35.12
CA ARG A 146 10.10 -8.99 34.66
C ARG A 146 9.51 -7.81 33.87
N CYS A 147 9.67 -6.58 34.37
CA CYS A 147 9.23 -5.38 33.66
C CYS A 147 9.96 -5.19 32.33
N SER A 148 11.29 -5.40 32.32
CA SER A 148 12.09 -5.36 31.08
C SER A 148 11.59 -6.37 30.03
N ARG A 149 11.40 -7.64 30.43
CA ARG A 149 10.89 -8.69 29.53
C ARG A 149 9.49 -8.40 29.01
N ASN A 150 8.59 -7.92 29.86
CA ASN A 150 7.23 -7.60 29.43
C ASN A 150 7.19 -6.42 28.45
N TYR A 151 7.99 -5.38 28.71
CA TYR A 151 8.15 -4.25 27.80
C TYR A 151 8.69 -4.71 26.45
N GLY A 152 9.80 -5.47 26.44
CA GLY A 152 10.36 -6.03 25.22
C GLY A 152 9.37 -6.90 24.44
N LYS A 153 8.56 -7.70 25.14
CA LYS A 153 7.49 -8.47 24.49
C LYS A 153 6.45 -7.60 23.80
N ALA A 154 6.06 -6.49 24.42
CA ALA A 154 5.10 -5.56 23.85
C ALA A 154 5.69 -4.81 22.64
N THR A 155 6.92 -4.30 22.73
CA THR A 155 7.50 -3.44 21.69
C THR A 155 8.10 -4.19 20.50
N PHE A 156 8.54 -5.45 20.67
CA PHE A 156 9.14 -6.24 19.58
C PHE A 156 8.17 -7.26 18.99
N PHE A 157 7.63 -8.18 19.81
CA PHE A 157 6.82 -9.29 19.29
C PHE A 157 5.38 -8.90 18.98
N LYS A 158 4.83 -7.91 19.70
CA LYS A 158 3.44 -7.46 19.54
C LYS A 158 3.31 -6.10 18.85
N ARG A 159 4.37 -5.68 18.15
CA ARG A 159 4.45 -4.33 17.55
C ARG A 159 3.30 -4.00 16.61
N GLY A 160 2.79 -5.00 15.89
CA GLY A 160 1.62 -4.90 15.02
C GLY A 160 1.81 -4.05 13.76
N LEU A 161 3.03 -3.59 13.46
CA LEU A 161 3.36 -2.71 12.33
C LEU A 161 4.66 -3.15 11.66
N SER A 162 4.72 -2.99 10.33
CA SER A 162 5.96 -3.06 9.56
C SER A 162 6.95 -1.97 9.99
N THR A 163 8.22 -2.13 9.67
CA THR A 163 9.28 -1.32 10.27
C THR A 163 9.24 0.14 9.85
N LEU A 164 9.04 0.45 8.56
CA LEU A 164 8.85 1.83 8.09
C LEU A 164 7.61 2.48 8.74
N PRO A 165 6.40 1.90 8.68
CA PRO A 165 5.24 2.45 9.38
C PRO A 165 5.45 2.70 10.87
N TYR A 166 6.14 1.78 11.54
CA TYR A 166 6.49 1.94 12.95
C TYR A 166 7.40 3.16 13.19
N ARG A 167 8.34 3.47 12.28
CA ARG A 167 9.16 4.69 12.37
C ARG A 167 8.33 5.95 12.23
N ILE A 168 7.40 5.98 11.29
CA ILE A 168 6.52 7.13 11.08
C ILE A 168 5.61 7.33 12.31
N ALA A 169 5.01 6.25 12.82
CA ALA A 169 4.24 6.28 14.06
C ALA A 169 5.09 6.74 15.25
N SER A 170 6.36 6.33 15.28
CA SER A 170 7.32 6.75 16.30
C SER A 170 7.59 8.27 16.21
N ARG A 171 7.94 8.79 15.04
CA ARG A 171 8.12 10.23 14.80
C ARG A 171 6.91 11.03 15.30
N ASP A 172 5.71 10.53 15.04
CA ASP A 172 4.44 11.15 15.43
C ASP A 172 4.01 10.83 16.87
N ARG A 173 4.89 10.19 17.66
CA ARG A 173 4.64 9.76 19.05
C ARG A 173 3.34 8.98 19.21
N PHE A 174 2.93 8.23 18.18
CA PHE A 174 1.68 7.46 18.12
C PHE A 174 0.42 8.30 18.32
N TYR A 175 0.44 9.59 18.01
CA TYR A 175 -0.77 10.40 17.96
C TYR A 175 -1.31 10.48 16.54
N CYS A 176 -2.64 10.44 16.40
CA CYS A 176 -3.26 10.79 15.14
C CYS A 176 -2.97 12.26 14.84
N ARG A 177 -2.33 12.52 13.70
CA ARG A 177 -1.94 13.89 13.31
C ARG A 177 -3.11 14.77 12.87
N ILE A 178 -4.32 14.21 12.79
CA ILE A 178 -5.56 14.93 12.45
C ILE A 178 -6.39 15.21 13.70
N THR A 179 -6.65 14.21 14.54
CA THR A 179 -7.56 14.33 15.69
C THR A 179 -6.85 14.50 17.03
N GLY A 180 -5.55 14.21 17.10
CA GLY A 180 -4.81 14.14 18.37
C GLY A 180 -5.09 12.87 19.18
N GLU A 181 -5.88 11.93 18.66
CA GLU A 181 -6.18 10.66 19.33
C GLU A 181 -4.89 9.90 19.69
N ASP A 182 -4.84 9.37 20.91
CA ASP A 182 -3.75 8.50 21.36
C ASP A 182 -3.89 7.09 20.76
N LEU A 183 -2.99 6.74 19.85
CA LEU A 183 -2.94 5.45 19.18
C LEU A 183 -1.89 4.50 19.76
N ALA A 184 -1.24 4.87 20.85
CA ALA A 184 -0.31 4.02 21.56
C ALA A 184 -1.06 3.02 22.44
N PHE A 185 -0.50 1.83 22.58
CA PHE A 185 -0.98 0.85 23.54
C PHE A 185 -0.69 1.35 24.97
N THR A 186 -1.73 1.44 25.78
CA THR A 186 -1.60 1.65 27.23
C THR A 186 -1.76 0.32 27.93
N ASN A 187 -0.77 -0.06 28.73
CA ASN A 187 -0.80 -1.33 29.44
C ASN A 187 -1.67 -1.26 30.70
N ARG A 188 -1.80 -2.39 31.41
CA ARG A 188 -2.61 -2.49 32.63
C ARG A 188 -2.19 -1.58 33.79
N PHE A 189 -1.01 -0.97 33.72
CA PHE A 189 -0.50 -0.04 34.73
C PHE A 189 -0.73 1.43 34.33
N GLY A 190 -1.48 1.69 33.26
CA GLY A 190 -1.66 3.04 32.74
C GLY A 190 -0.43 3.60 32.02
N VAL A 191 0.58 2.76 31.73
CA VAL A 191 1.81 3.21 31.06
C VAL A 191 1.64 3.08 29.55
N ARG A 192 1.89 4.19 28.85
CA ARG A 192 1.93 4.28 27.39
C ARG A 192 3.17 3.56 26.87
N ILE A 193 3.01 2.66 25.90
CA ILE A 193 4.07 1.83 25.32
C ILE A 193 4.19 2.17 23.83
N PRO A 194 5.40 2.30 23.25
CA PRO A 194 5.59 2.62 21.83
C PRO A 194 5.25 1.41 20.95
N THR A 195 3.96 1.10 20.88
CA THR A 195 3.37 0.07 20.03
C THR A 195 1.92 0.45 19.76
N SER A 196 1.37 -0.02 18.65
CA SER A 196 0.01 0.33 18.21
C SER A 196 -1.04 -0.25 19.16
N ASN A 197 -2.07 0.54 19.47
CA ASN A 197 -3.33 0.06 20.06
C ASN A 197 -4.24 -0.67 19.05
N GLN A 198 -3.70 -1.03 17.87
CA GLN A 198 -4.39 -1.61 16.71
C GLN A 198 -5.25 -0.62 15.91
N GLN A 199 -5.21 0.68 16.24
CA GLN A 199 -5.88 1.73 15.46
C GLN A 199 -4.92 2.61 14.65
N VAL A 200 -3.61 2.39 14.75
CA VAL A 200 -2.60 3.11 13.95
C VAL A 200 -2.65 2.69 12.48
N GLU A 201 -2.74 3.66 11.59
CA GLU A 201 -2.49 3.54 10.15
C GLU A 201 -1.48 4.61 9.71
N ILE A 202 -0.76 4.34 8.62
CA ILE A 202 0.12 5.31 7.96
C ILE A 202 -0.46 5.65 6.60
N HIS A 203 -0.63 6.95 6.36
CA HIS A 203 -1.24 7.49 5.15
C HIS A 203 -0.23 8.26 4.30
N HIS A 204 -0.30 8.10 2.99
CA HIS A 204 0.47 8.90 2.02
C HIS A 204 -0.24 10.24 1.74
N LEU A 205 0.47 11.35 1.84
CA LEU A 205 -0.08 12.69 1.54
C LEU A 205 -0.23 12.91 0.03
N VAL A 206 0.80 12.59 -0.73
CA VAL A 206 0.75 12.39 -2.18
C VAL A 206 0.66 10.90 -2.40
N PHE A 207 -0.43 10.43 -3.02
CA PHE A 207 -0.58 9.02 -3.24
C PHE A 207 0.51 8.48 -4.15
N VAL A 208 0.92 7.24 -3.90
CA VAL A 208 1.83 6.57 -4.81
C VAL A 208 1.21 6.46 -6.21
N SER A 209 -0.13 6.42 -6.31
CA SER A 209 -0.84 6.47 -7.59
C SER A 209 -0.62 7.78 -8.37
N GLU A 210 -0.21 8.84 -7.68
CA GLU A 210 -0.01 10.17 -8.25
C GLU A 210 1.48 10.53 -8.33
N GLY A 211 2.36 9.52 -8.22
CA GLY A 211 3.81 9.72 -8.21
C GLY A 211 4.40 10.06 -6.84
N GLY A 212 3.64 9.87 -5.76
CA GLY A 212 4.11 10.04 -4.39
C GLY A 212 5.15 8.99 -3.98
N SER A 213 6.11 9.40 -3.14
CA SER A 213 7.18 8.56 -2.62
C SER A 213 6.84 7.96 -1.25
N ASP A 214 7.68 7.04 -0.76
CA ASP A 214 7.59 6.56 0.63
C ASP A 214 8.45 7.38 1.60
N HIS A 215 9.01 8.53 1.19
CA HIS A 215 9.77 9.40 2.11
C HIS A 215 8.93 9.76 3.35
N GLU A 216 9.56 9.87 4.52
CA GLU A 216 8.83 10.20 5.75
C GLU A 216 8.03 11.49 5.64
N THR A 217 8.50 12.48 4.88
CA THR A 217 7.80 13.75 4.64
C THR A 217 6.48 13.57 3.89
N ASN A 218 6.32 12.46 3.15
CA ASN A 218 5.08 12.10 2.47
C ASN A 218 4.18 11.17 3.29
N LEU A 219 4.60 10.74 4.48
CA LEU A 219 3.88 9.78 5.31
C LEU A 219 3.35 10.43 6.59
N LEU A 220 2.12 10.08 6.96
CA LEU A 220 1.39 10.65 8.09
C LEU A 220 0.78 9.56 8.98
N THR A 221 0.94 9.66 10.30
CA THR A 221 0.24 8.79 11.24
C THR A 221 -1.20 9.24 11.44
N VAL A 222 -2.16 8.35 11.20
CA VAL A 222 -3.59 8.60 11.37
C VAL A 222 -4.27 7.42 12.08
N SER A 223 -5.46 7.64 12.63
CA SER A 223 -6.28 6.54 13.13
C SER A 223 -6.97 5.81 11.96
N LYS A 224 -7.33 4.54 12.15
CA LYS A 224 -8.10 3.75 11.18
C LYS A 224 -9.36 4.47 10.71
N GLN A 225 -10.04 5.14 11.62
CA GLN A 225 -11.27 5.86 11.33
C GLN A 225 -11.00 7.07 10.44
N VAL A 226 -10.01 7.92 10.78
CA VAL A 226 -9.60 9.06 9.95
C VAL A 226 -9.15 8.60 8.57
N HIS A 227 -8.37 7.51 8.49
CA HIS A 227 -7.92 6.96 7.21
C HIS A 227 -9.11 6.56 6.33
N LYS A 228 -10.10 5.87 6.90
CA LYS A 228 -11.32 5.48 6.21
C LYS A 228 -12.16 6.69 5.78
N ASP A 229 -12.26 7.69 6.64
CA ASP A 229 -13.06 8.89 6.40
C ASP A 229 -12.47 9.77 5.30
N TYR A 230 -11.15 9.86 5.22
CA TYR A 230 -10.46 10.50 4.09
C TYR A 230 -10.78 9.82 2.76
N HIS A 231 -10.65 8.48 2.67
CA HIS A 231 -10.96 7.73 1.44
C HIS A 231 -12.45 7.74 1.06
N LYS A 232 -13.32 8.09 2.00
CA LYS A 232 -14.75 8.36 1.76
C LYS A 232 -15.05 9.79 1.35
N GLY A 233 -14.06 10.68 1.36
CA GLY A 233 -14.23 12.10 1.05
C GLY A 233 -14.91 12.90 2.16
N LEU A 234 -14.84 12.48 3.43
CA LEU A 234 -15.41 13.27 4.52
C LEU A 234 -14.64 14.58 4.69
N ALA A 235 -15.38 15.70 4.64
CA ALA A 235 -14.81 17.04 4.52
C ALA A 235 -13.76 17.38 5.59
N TYR A 236 -13.97 17.00 6.86
CA TYR A 236 -13.02 17.31 7.93
C TYR A 236 -11.67 16.60 7.72
N ALA A 237 -11.69 15.34 7.29
CA ALA A 237 -10.49 14.53 7.11
C ALA A 237 -9.74 14.97 5.84
N VAL A 238 -10.46 15.19 4.74
CA VAL A 238 -9.91 15.71 3.48
C VAL A 238 -9.25 17.07 3.70
N LYS A 239 -9.97 18.01 4.31
CA LYS A 239 -9.45 19.36 4.56
C LYS A 239 -8.17 19.33 5.39
N ALA A 240 -8.17 18.59 6.51
CA ALA A 240 -7.01 18.53 7.38
C ALA A 240 -5.79 17.84 6.74
N ILE A 241 -6.01 16.79 5.93
CA ILE A 241 -4.92 16.11 5.22
C ILE A 241 -4.37 16.98 4.09
N GLU A 242 -5.22 17.64 3.30
CA GLU A 242 -4.78 18.56 2.25
C GLU A 242 -4.01 19.77 2.83
N GLU A 243 -4.46 20.35 3.95
CA GLU A 243 -3.72 21.41 4.64
C GLU A 243 -2.31 20.96 5.05
N ILE A 244 -2.17 19.76 5.62
CA ILE A 244 -0.85 19.20 5.98
C ILE A 244 -0.01 18.95 4.72
N LYS A 245 -0.61 18.37 3.68
CA LYS A 245 0.05 18.11 2.40
C LYS A 245 0.57 19.38 1.76
N GLU A 246 -0.23 20.45 1.68
CA GLU A 246 0.18 21.75 1.15
C GLU A 246 1.38 22.31 1.94
N GLN A 247 1.32 22.27 3.27
CA GLN A 247 2.44 22.71 4.12
C GLN A 247 3.71 21.90 3.91
N GLN A 248 3.60 20.58 3.76
CA GLN A 248 4.74 19.70 3.50
C GLN A 248 5.31 19.92 2.10
N LEU A 249 4.47 20.12 1.08
CA LEU A 249 4.88 20.40 -0.28
C LEU A 249 5.68 21.70 -0.39
N LEU A 250 5.36 22.73 0.39
CA LEU A 250 6.14 23.97 0.42
C LEU A 250 7.60 23.77 0.83
N ARG A 251 7.90 22.70 1.59
CA ARG A 251 9.23 22.47 2.19
C ARG A 251 9.96 21.27 1.59
N TYR A 252 9.21 20.26 1.14
CA TYR A 252 9.76 18.94 0.83
C TYR A 252 9.22 18.37 -0.48
N ARG A 253 8.74 19.22 -1.40
CA ARG A 253 8.23 18.80 -2.72
C ARG A 253 9.11 17.76 -3.40
N ASP A 254 10.41 18.01 -3.45
CA ASP A 254 11.40 17.17 -4.15
C ASP A 254 11.54 15.78 -3.53
N LYS A 255 11.20 15.63 -2.25
CA LYS A 255 11.14 14.33 -1.55
C LYS A 255 9.78 13.68 -1.67
N MET A 256 8.70 14.44 -1.70
CA MET A 256 7.34 13.88 -1.69
C MET A 256 6.94 13.21 -3.01
N TYR A 257 7.57 13.59 -4.13
CA TYR A 257 7.38 12.96 -5.43
C TYR A 257 8.59 12.08 -5.81
N THR A 258 8.36 11.03 -6.61
CA THR A 258 9.41 10.10 -7.05
C THR A 258 10.23 10.58 -8.25
N THR A 259 9.81 11.67 -8.88
CA THR A 259 10.44 12.29 -10.04
C THR A 259 10.46 13.80 -9.87
N GLU A 260 11.57 14.45 -10.23
CA GLU A 260 11.53 15.84 -10.66
C GLU A 260 10.47 15.92 -11.77
N THR A 261 9.34 16.56 -11.50
CA THR A 261 8.41 16.98 -12.56
C THR A 261 9.23 17.83 -13.53
N LYS A 262 9.65 17.23 -14.64
CA LYS A 262 10.07 17.97 -15.83
C LYS A 262 8.86 18.65 -16.46
#